data_AF-A0A7Y2Q6E3-F1
#
_entry.id   AF-A0A7Y2Q6E3-F1
#
_cell.length_a   1.000
_cell.length_b   1.000
_cell.length_c   1.000
_cell.angle_alpha   90.00
_cell.angle_beta   90.00
_cell.angle_gamma   90.00
#
_symmetry.space_group_name_H-M   'P 1'
#
loop_
_entity.id
_entity.type
_entity.pdbx_description
1 polymer ?
#
loop_
_entity_poly.entity_id
_entity_poly.type
_entity_poly.pdbx_seq_one_letter_code
_entity_poly.pdbx_strand_id
1 'polypeptide(L)'
;MTADIVHGKAATGEPRIEILLVGMNGDLRGKQIPLDAQKKIWEGEVRLPCSTQSLDIWGDDNDDITGLSLTIGDPDGNCIADERSLAPMPWAAPEGSMQVLATMHEFDGSPSFMDPRAILAAVLKRYEERGLTPVVATELEFYVMEQDWRDTGRPSPPKSLTYRGEPNGFQLFYTSDAAAERHEAY
;
A
#
# COMPACT_ATOMS: atom_id res chain seq x y z
N MET A 1 -35.49 -11.52 -6.16
CA MET A 1 -34.75 -10.28 -6.46
C MET A 1 -33.33 -10.52 -5.98
N THR A 2 -32.46 -10.86 -6.92
CA THR A 2 -31.06 -11.20 -6.69
C THR A 2 -30.28 -9.94 -6.38
N ALA A 3 -29.50 -9.98 -5.30
CA ALA A 3 -28.62 -8.92 -4.88
C ALA A 3 -27.53 -8.68 -5.94
N ASP A 4 -27.45 -7.45 -6.43
CA ASP A 4 -26.24 -6.91 -7.05
C ASP A 4 -25.18 -6.80 -5.94
N ILE A 5 -24.46 -7.90 -5.71
CA ILE A 5 -23.20 -7.84 -4.99
C ILE A 5 -22.26 -7.07 -5.91
N VAL A 6 -21.95 -5.85 -5.50
CA VAL A 6 -20.93 -4.96 -6.06
C VAL A 6 -19.58 -5.68 -6.01
N HIS A 7 -19.36 -6.60 -6.94
CA HIS A 7 -18.04 -6.92 -7.44
C HIS A 7 -17.70 -5.70 -8.28
N GLY A 8 -16.89 -4.81 -7.72
CA GLY A 8 -16.20 -3.81 -8.52
C GLY A 8 -15.52 -4.58 -9.65
N LYS A 9 -16.08 -4.50 -10.87
CA LYS A 9 -15.43 -5.00 -12.07
C LYS A 9 -14.02 -4.42 -12.04
N ALA A 10 -13.03 -5.28 -11.78
CA ALA A 10 -11.65 -4.93 -11.95
C ALA A 10 -11.51 -4.26 -13.33
N ALA A 11 -10.87 -3.11 -13.36
CA ALA A 11 -10.80 -2.26 -14.54
C ALA A 11 -10.47 -3.10 -15.78
N THR A 12 -11.32 -3.02 -16.79
CA THR A 12 -11.08 -3.63 -18.10
C THR A 12 -9.90 -2.89 -18.73
N GLY A 13 -8.68 -3.39 -18.55
CA GLY A 13 -7.45 -2.80 -19.04
C GLY A 13 -6.42 -3.87 -19.38
N GLU A 14 -5.25 -3.47 -19.85
CA GLU A 14 -4.09 -4.37 -20.00
C GLU A 14 -3.36 -4.53 -18.66
N PRO A 15 -2.50 -5.56 -18.51
CA PRO A 15 -1.65 -5.67 -17.33
C PRO A 15 -0.78 -4.43 -17.14
N ARG A 16 -0.39 -4.16 -15.89
CA ARG A 16 0.32 -2.95 -15.50
C ARG A 16 1.34 -3.22 -14.40
N ILE A 17 2.25 -2.28 -14.20
CA ILE A 17 3.09 -2.20 -13.01
C ILE A 17 2.66 -0.99 -12.18
N GLU A 18 2.36 -1.20 -10.90
CA GLU A 18 2.12 -0.13 -9.93
C GLU A 18 3.42 0.21 -9.22
N ILE A 19 3.93 1.43 -9.42
CA ILE A 19 5.07 1.95 -8.67
C ILE A 19 4.53 2.75 -7.49
N LEU A 20 4.87 2.33 -6.27
CA LEU A 20 4.22 2.76 -5.03
C LEU A 20 5.22 3.39 -4.07
N LEU A 21 4.88 4.57 -3.57
CA LEU A 21 5.53 5.24 -2.44
C LEU A 21 4.74 4.93 -1.16
N VAL A 22 5.46 4.87 -0.04
CA VAL A 22 4.85 4.80 1.29
C VAL A 22 4.74 6.24 1.79
N GLY A 23 3.52 6.70 2.06
CA GLY A 23 3.26 8.01 2.66
C GLY A 23 3.55 8.03 4.15
N MET A 24 3.59 9.23 4.75
CA MET A 24 3.83 9.42 6.18
C MET A 24 2.78 8.73 7.09
N ASN A 25 1.58 8.50 6.55
CA ASN A 25 0.50 7.80 7.25
C ASN A 25 0.54 6.28 7.03
N GLY A 26 1.57 5.76 6.35
CA GLY A 26 1.73 4.35 6.02
C GLY A 26 0.87 3.89 4.83
N ASP A 27 0.17 4.81 4.17
CA ASP A 27 -0.61 4.57 2.97
C ASP A 27 0.28 4.38 1.75
N LEU A 28 -0.23 3.66 0.75
CA LEU A 28 0.46 3.46 -0.52
C LEU A 28 -0.15 4.39 -1.57
N ARG A 29 0.68 5.25 -2.15
CA ARG A 29 0.30 6.13 -3.25
C ARG A 29 1.29 5.98 -4.39
N GLY A 30 0.80 6.07 -5.62
CA GLY A 30 1.67 5.75 -6.74
C GLY A 30 1.02 5.94 -8.08
N LYS A 31 1.69 5.37 -9.09
CA LYS A 31 1.27 5.47 -10.48
C LYS A 31 1.12 4.09 -11.08
N GLN A 32 0.03 3.91 -11.81
CA GLN A 32 -0.19 2.76 -12.67
C GLN A 32 0.50 2.99 -14.01
N ILE A 33 1.42 2.09 -14.37
CA ILE A 33 2.22 2.17 -15.59
C ILE A 33 1.89 0.97 -16.49
N PRO A 34 1.40 1.18 -17.72
CA PRO A 34 1.22 0.10 -18.69
C PRO A 34 2.53 -0.65 -18.99
N LEU A 35 2.45 -1.94 -19.33
CA LEU A 35 3.65 -2.76 -19.55
C LEU A 35 4.56 -2.26 -20.69
N ASP A 36 4.00 -1.66 -21.73
CA ASP A 36 4.77 -1.08 -22.84
C ASP A 36 5.64 0.13 -22.41
N ALA A 37 5.26 0.80 -21.32
CA ALA A 37 5.95 1.94 -20.73
C ALA A 37 6.82 1.58 -19.52
N GLN A 38 6.95 0.29 -19.17
CA GLN A 38 7.66 -0.15 -17.96
C GLN A 38 9.11 0.32 -17.89
N LYS A 39 9.74 0.58 -19.04
CA LYS A 39 11.12 1.08 -19.15
C LYS A 39 11.33 2.34 -18.29
N LYS A 40 10.32 3.20 -18.19
CA LYS A 40 10.34 4.42 -17.36
C LYS A 40 10.51 4.13 -15.86
N ILE A 41 9.99 3.00 -15.38
CA ILE A 41 10.13 2.59 -13.98
C ILE A 41 11.59 2.26 -13.70
N TRP A 42 12.16 1.41 -14.55
CA TRP A 42 13.50 0.86 -14.37
C TRP A 42 14.61 1.89 -14.68
N GLU A 43 14.31 2.89 -15.51
CA GLU A 43 15.22 4.01 -15.79
C GLU A 43 15.05 5.18 -14.80
N GLY A 44 14.16 5.07 -13.80
CA GLY A 44 13.96 6.13 -12.80
C GLY A 44 13.29 7.40 -13.35
N GLU A 45 12.54 7.28 -14.45
CA GLU A 45 11.88 8.39 -15.14
C GLU A 45 10.45 8.64 -14.64
N VAL A 46 9.97 7.85 -13.68
CA VAL A 46 8.65 8.08 -13.09
C VAL A 46 8.70 9.29 -12.16
N ARG A 47 7.76 10.22 -12.37
CA ARG A 47 7.59 11.43 -11.58
C ARG A 47 6.24 11.43 -10.88
N LEU A 48 6.24 11.91 -9.65
CA LEU A 48 5.07 12.24 -8.85
C LEU A 48 5.34 13.56 -8.11
N PRO A 49 4.29 14.36 -7.81
CA PRO A 49 4.45 15.54 -6.99
C PRO A 49 4.97 15.18 -5.60
N CYS A 50 5.90 15.97 -5.05
CA CYS A 50 6.54 15.69 -3.77
C CYS A 50 5.52 15.59 -2.61
N SER A 51 4.44 16.37 -2.66
CA SER A 51 3.34 16.33 -1.69
C SER A 51 2.70 14.94 -1.53
N THR A 52 2.80 14.07 -2.53
CA THR A 52 2.23 12.71 -2.54
C THR A 52 2.64 11.90 -1.30
N GLN A 53 3.82 12.18 -0.74
CA GLN A 53 4.36 11.48 0.43
C GLN A 53 3.76 11.97 1.76
N SER A 54 3.14 13.15 1.75
CA SER A 54 2.77 13.90 2.95
C SER A 54 1.32 14.36 2.97
N LEU A 55 0.45 13.84 2.12
CA LEU A 55 -0.99 14.11 2.22
C LEU A 55 -1.52 13.55 3.54
N ASP A 56 -2.50 14.23 4.12
CA ASP A 56 -3.22 13.69 5.27
C ASP A 56 -4.13 12.51 4.88
N ILE A 57 -4.82 11.94 5.87
CA ILE A 57 -5.68 10.77 5.64
C ILE A 57 -6.90 11.08 4.76
N TRP A 58 -7.31 12.34 4.67
CA TRP A 58 -8.39 12.80 3.78
C TRP A 58 -7.87 13.17 2.38
N GLY A 59 -6.55 13.27 2.21
CA GLY A 59 -5.90 13.61 0.96
C GLY A 59 -5.58 15.10 0.82
N ASP A 60 -5.69 15.88 1.90
CA ASP A 60 -5.35 17.29 1.90
C ASP A 60 -3.82 17.50 2.06
N ASP A 61 -3.33 18.59 1.47
CA ASP A 61 -1.92 18.98 1.56
C ASP A 61 -1.55 19.40 2.98
N ASN A 62 -0.45 18.86 3.52
CA ASN A 62 0.14 19.29 4.79
C ASN A 62 1.13 20.47 4.61
N ASP A 63 0.70 21.55 3.93
CA ASP A 63 1.55 22.71 3.62
C ASP A 63 2.15 23.36 4.86
N ASP A 64 1.41 23.42 5.98
CA ASP A 64 1.90 23.96 7.25
C ASP A 64 3.12 23.20 7.81
N ILE A 65 3.28 21.92 7.45
CA ILE A 65 4.37 21.04 7.92
C ILE A 65 5.50 20.98 6.89
N THR A 66 5.17 20.89 5.61
CA THR A 66 6.14 20.60 4.53
C THR A 66 6.54 21.84 3.74
N GLY A 67 5.72 22.89 3.77
CA GLY A 67 5.79 24.04 2.88
C GLY A 67 5.41 23.76 1.43
N LEU A 68 5.01 22.52 1.10
CA LEU A 68 4.64 22.09 -0.26
C LEU A 68 3.16 22.34 -0.53
N SER A 69 2.86 22.68 -1.78
CA SER A 69 1.55 23.11 -2.31
C SER A 69 1.40 24.63 -2.38
N LEU A 70 0.79 25.27 -1.38
CA LEU A 70 0.44 26.68 -1.44
C LEU A 70 1.65 27.60 -1.22
N THR A 71 2.58 27.21 -0.34
CA THR A 71 3.68 28.08 0.06
C THR A 71 4.79 28.14 -0.98
N ILE A 72 5.26 26.99 -1.49
CA ILE A 72 6.37 26.95 -2.48
C ILE A 72 6.00 26.28 -3.81
N GLY A 73 4.74 25.87 -3.99
CA GLY A 73 4.35 24.97 -5.06
C GLY A 73 4.63 23.51 -4.71
N ASP A 74 4.41 22.63 -5.68
CA ASP A 74 4.60 21.20 -5.52
C ASP A 74 5.42 20.66 -6.70
N PRO A 75 6.77 20.72 -6.61
CA PRO A 75 7.63 20.18 -7.65
C PRO A 75 7.51 18.65 -7.70
N ASP A 76 7.82 18.09 -8.87
CA ASP A 76 7.90 16.65 -9.04
C ASP A 76 9.20 16.09 -8.45
N GLY A 77 9.11 14.95 -7.78
CA GLY A 77 10.24 14.11 -7.38
C GLY A 77 10.46 12.92 -8.34
N ASN A 78 11.67 12.37 -8.33
CA ASN A 78 12.03 11.13 -9.01
C ASN A 78 11.61 9.91 -8.19
N CYS A 79 10.75 9.05 -8.71
CA CYS A 79 10.39 7.79 -8.06
C CYS A 79 11.36 6.69 -8.51
N ILE A 80 12.26 6.28 -7.61
CA ILE A 80 13.26 5.24 -7.90
C ILE A 80 12.76 3.91 -7.35
N ALA A 81 12.44 2.98 -8.27
CA ALA A 81 11.92 1.66 -7.93
C ALA A 81 12.99 0.78 -7.26
N ASP A 82 12.57 0.00 -6.26
CA ASP A 82 13.37 -1.05 -5.64
C ASP A 82 12.99 -2.40 -6.24
N GLU A 83 13.76 -2.87 -7.23
CA GLU A 83 13.50 -4.12 -7.96
C GLU A 83 13.34 -5.35 -7.04
N ARG A 84 13.98 -5.34 -5.86
CA ARG A 84 13.88 -6.42 -4.87
C ARG A 84 12.48 -6.57 -4.29
N SER A 85 11.65 -5.52 -4.42
CA SER A 85 10.28 -5.47 -3.92
C SER A 85 9.22 -5.80 -4.97
N LEU A 86 9.61 -6.10 -6.21
CA LEU A 86 8.69 -6.43 -7.29
C LEU A 86 7.87 -7.68 -6.92
N ALA A 87 6.55 -7.53 -6.91
CA ALA A 87 5.63 -8.59 -6.50
C ALA A 87 4.40 -8.67 -7.43
N PRO A 88 3.85 -9.88 -7.68
CA PRO A 88 2.63 -10.04 -8.45
C PRO A 88 1.40 -9.53 -7.68
N MET A 89 0.40 -9.08 -8.43
CA MET A 89 -0.91 -8.66 -7.90
C MET A 89 -1.98 -9.71 -8.27
N PRO A 90 -2.10 -10.84 -7.54
CA PRO A 90 -3.01 -11.93 -7.90
C PRO A 90 -4.50 -11.55 -7.82
N TRP A 91 -4.84 -10.46 -7.12
CA TRP A 91 -6.19 -9.92 -7.05
C TRP A 91 -6.54 -8.98 -8.22
N ALA A 92 -5.54 -8.53 -9.00
CA ALA A 92 -5.77 -7.59 -10.08
C ALA A 92 -6.19 -8.32 -11.35
N ALA A 93 -7.21 -7.79 -12.03
CA ALA A 93 -7.51 -8.16 -13.41
C ALA A 93 -7.04 -7.05 -14.36
N PRO A 94 -6.55 -7.41 -15.57
CA PRO A 94 -6.22 -8.78 -15.99
C PRO A 94 -4.97 -9.33 -15.27
N GLU A 95 -4.80 -10.65 -15.33
CA GLU A 95 -3.62 -11.34 -14.78
C GLU A 95 -2.31 -10.79 -15.39
N GLY A 96 -1.21 -10.89 -14.64
CA GLY A 96 0.10 -10.39 -15.05
C GLY A 96 0.43 -8.97 -14.57
N SER A 97 -0.44 -8.36 -13.77
CA SER A 97 -0.14 -7.09 -13.11
C SER A 97 0.83 -7.28 -11.93
N MET A 98 1.73 -6.31 -11.74
CA MET A 98 2.79 -6.32 -10.73
C MET A 98 2.78 -5.02 -9.94
N GLN A 99 3.37 -5.02 -8.75
CA GLN A 99 3.63 -3.81 -7.96
C GLN A 99 5.09 -3.77 -7.51
N VAL A 100 5.65 -2.57 -7.36
CA VAL A 100 7.02 -2.34 -6.89
C VAL A 100 7.03 -1.12 -5.97
N LEU A 101 7.74 -1.24 -4.85
CA LEU A 101 7.96 -0.10 -3.95
C LEU A 101 9.04 0.80 -4.53
N ALA A 102 8.90 2.10 -4.32
CA ALA A 102 9.86 3.11 -4.71
C ALA A 102 10.27 3.99 -3.53
N THR A 103 11.36 4.73 -3.73
CA THR A 103 11.81 5.81 -2.87
C THR A 103 11.83 7.08 -3.70
N MET A 104 11.22 8.16 -3.19
CA MET A 104 11.28 9.45 -3.87
C MET A 104 12.63 10.12 -3.65
N HIS A 105 13.19 10.67 -4.71
CA HIS A 105 14.44 11.43 -4.70
C HIS A 105 14.24 12.81 -5.31
N GLU A 106 14.96 13.79 -4.78
CA GLU A 106 15.11 15.10 -5.38
C GLU A 106 15.87 15.03 -6.71
N PHE A 107 15.88 16.12 -7.49
CA PHE A 107 16.61 16.15 -8.76
C PHE A 107 18.13 16.11 -8.63
N ASP A 108 18.67 16.41 -7.45
CA ASP A 108 20.10 16.21 -7.16
C ASP A 108 20.43 14.74 -6.83
N GLY A 109 19.42 13.86 -6.81
CA GLY A 109 19.56 12.44 -6.50
C GLY A 109 19.59 12.12 -5.01
N SER A 110 19.44 13.10 -4.12
CA SER A 110 19.25 12.83 -2.70
C SER A 110 17.84 12.29 -2.43
N PRO A 111 17.65 11.36 -1.47
CA PRO A 111 16.31 10.91 -1.12
C PRO A 111 15.52 12.04 -0.47
N SER A 112 14.22 12.10 -0.76
CA SER A 112 13.30 13.04 -0.11
C SER A 112 13.36 12.86 1.41
N PHE A 113 13.40 13.98 2.13
CA PHE A 113 13.45 13.97 3.60
C PHE A 113 12.16 13.44 4.25
N MET A 114 11.07 13.36 3.49
CA MET A 114 9.77 12.86 3.95
C MET A 114 9.57 11.38 3.67
N ASP A 115 10.44 10.75 2.87
CA ASP A 115 10.28 9.36 2.47
C ASP A 115 10.53 8.39 3.64
N PRO A 116 9.51 7.67 4.14
CA PRO A 116 9.68 6.77 5.28
C PRO A 116 10.68 5.63 5.01
N ARG A 117 10.80 5.17 3.76
CA ARG A 117 11.75 4.11 3.39
C ARG A 117 13.18 4.66 3.39
N ALA A 118 13.40 5.89 2.93
CA ALA A 118 14.70 6.55 3.03
C ALA A 118 15.11 6.81 4.48
N ILE A 119 14.17 7.27 5.31
CA ILE A 119 14.38 7.46 6.75
C ILE A 119 14.78 6.13 7.40
N LEU A 120 14.07 5.04 7.09
CA LEU A 120 14.42 3.69 7.58
C LEU A 120 15.81 3.26 7.09
N ALA A 121 16.14 3.48 5.82
CA ALA A 121 17.47 3.17 5.28
C ALA A 121 18.60 3.91 6.02
N ALA A 122 18.38 5.18 6.39
CA ALA A 122 19.32 5.95 7.20
C ALA A 122 19.47 5.38 8.63
N VAL A 123 18.39 4.87 9.23
CA VAL A 123 18.45 4.14 10.51
C VAL A 123 19.26 2.84 10.36
N LEU A 124 19.02 2.06 9.31
CA LEU A 124 19.72 0.81 9.04
C LEU A 124 21.23 1.01 8.85
N LYS A 125 21.63 2.09 8.17
CA LYS A 125 23.05 2.46 8.04
C LYS A 125 23.74 2.66 9.39
N ARG A 126 23.05 3.27 10.38
CA ARG A 126 23.58 3.45 11.73
C ARG A 126 23.74 2.12 12.50
N TYR A 127 22.93 1.11 12.18
CA TYR A 127 23.14 -0.25 12.72
C TYR A 127 24.36 -0.91 12.06
N GLU A 128 24.49 -0.76 10.74
CA GLU A 128 25.63 -1.29 9.98
C GLU A 128 26.97 -0.73 10.47
N GLU A 129 27.05 0.58 10.75
CA GLU A 129 28.24 1.24 11.34
C GLU A 129 28.66 0.64 12.68
N ARG A 130 27.75 -0.08 13.37
CA ARG A 130 28.00 -0.79 14.63
C ARG A 130 28.23 -2.29 14.45
N GLY A 131 28.25 -2.78 13.20
CA GLY A 131 28.33 -4.21 12.90
C GLY A 131 27.07 -4.98 13.28
N LEU A 132 25.91 -4.31 13.33
CA LEU A 132 24.63 -4.91 13.71
C LEU A 132 23.72 -5.06 12.48
N THR A 133 22.99 -6.17 12.43
CA THR A 133 21.94 -6.41 11.42
C THR A 133 20.59 -6.54 12.12
N PRO A 134 19.75 -5.48 12.13
CA PRO A 134 18.45 -5.56 12.77
C PRO A 134 17.53 -6.48 11.96
N VAL A 135 16.78 -7.31 12.67
CA VAL A 135 15.74 -8.20 12.10
C VAL A 135 14.43 -7.86 12.79
N VAL A 136 13.36 -7.73 12.01
CA VAL A 136 12.02 -7.41 12.51
C VAL A 136 11.09 -8.56 12.15
N ALA A 137 10.28 -8.99 13.11
CA ALA A 137 9.12 -9.84 12.90
C ALA A 137 7.89 -9.04 13.32
N THR A 138 6.89 -8.98 12.44
CA THR A 138 5.64 -8.25 12.67
C THR A 138 4.48 -9.24 12.74
N GLU A 139 3.64 -9.12 13.77
CA GLU A 139 2.34 -9.79 13.83
C GLU A 139 1.27 -8.79 13.37
N LEU A 140 0.61 -9.09 12.25
CA LEU A 140 -0.46 -8.25 11.71
C LEU A 140 -1.80 -8.86 12.09
N GLU A 141 -2.41 -8.30 13.14
CA GLU A 141 -3.76 -8.65 13.54
C GLU A 141 -4.78 -7.85 12.74
N PHE A 142 -5.86 -8.50 12.29
CA PHE A 142 -6.97 -7.83 11.62
C PHE A 142 -8.31 -8.44 12.01
N TYR A 143 -9.36 -7.66 11.80
CA TYR A 143 -10.74 -8.08 12.02
C TYR A 143 -11.43 -8.23 10.67
N VAL A 144 -12.17 -9.33 10.49
CA VAL A 144 -13.15 -9.44 9.42
C VAL A 144 -14.48 -8.96 9.99
N MET A 145 -15.15 -8.05 9.29
CA MET A 145 -16.39 -7.41 9.75
C MET A 145 -17.49 -7.53 8.70
N GLU A 146 -18.73 -7.66 9.15
CA GLU A 146 -19.93 -7.54 8.33
C GLU A 146 -20.02 -6.13 7.73
N GLN A 147 -20.49 -6.01 6.48
CA GLN A 147 -20.50 -4.73 5.77
C GLN A 147 -21.57 -3.75 6.25
N ASP A 148 -22.56 -4.22 7.03
CA ASP A 148 -23.68 -3.42 7.53
C ASP A 148 -23.27 -2.42 8.63
N TRP A 149 -22.01 -2.41 9.05
CA TRP A 149 -21.49 -1.49 10.07
C TRP A 149 -21.70 -0.01 9.72
N ARG A 150 -21.73 0.34 8.43
CA ARG A 150 -21.99 1.72 7.96
C ARG A 150 -23.42 2.17 8.26
N ASP A 151 -24.37 1.24 8.23
CA ASP A 151 -25.78 1.52 8.50
C ASP A 151 -26.10 1.38 10.00
N THR A 152 -25.50 0.38 10.66
CA THR A 152 -25.76 0.08 12.06
C THR A 152 -24.93 0.91 13.04
N GLY A 153 -23.84 1.53 12.57
CA GLY A 153 -22.85 2.21 13.40
C GLY A 153 -22.10 1.28 14.35
N ARG A 154 -22.24 -0.04 14.17
CA ARG A 154 -21.70 -1.06 15.08
C ARG A 154 -20.96 -2.13 14.28
N PRO A 155 -19.63 -2.28 14.47
CA PRO A 155 -18.90 -3.41 13.93
C PRO A 155 -19.48 -4.72 14.43
N SER A 156 -19.66 -5.68 13.53
CA SER A 156 -20.08 -7.04 13.88
C SER A 156 -19.31 -8.05 13.03
N PRO A 157 -19.10 -9.28 13.50
CA PRO A 157 -18.47 -10.33 12.69
C PRO A 157 -19.38 -10.73 11.52
N PRO A 158 -18.81 -11.15 10.36
CA PRO A 158 -19.62 -11.68 9.25
C PRO A 158 -20.49 -12.83 9.73
N LYS A 159 -21.77 -12.83 9.34
CA LYS A 159 -22.72 -13.85 9.79
C LYS A 159 -22.26 -15.27 9.49
N SER A 160 -21.58 -15.48 8.35
CA SER A 160 -21.01 -16.77 7.94
C SER A 160 -19.94 -17.30 8.89
N LEU A 161 -19.26 -16.43 9.63
CA LEU A 161 -18.20 -16.80 10.58
C LEU A 161 -18.74 -16.97 12.01
N THR A 162 -20.02 -16.67 12.25
CA THR A 162 -20.63 -16.81 13.59
C THR A 162 -21.01 -18.26 13.89
N TYR A 163 -20.74 -18.71 15.12
CA TYR A 163 -21.22 -20.02 15.57
C TYR A 163 -22.67 -19.90 16.01
N ARG A 164 -23.58 -20.61 15.31
CA ARG A 164 -25.03 -20.60 15.59
C ARG A 164 -25.68 -19.21 15.51
N GLY A 165 -25.09 -18.28 14.75
CA GLY A 165 -25.61 -16.92 14.62
C GLY A 165 -25.19 -15.98 15.75
N GLU A 166 -24.41 -16.44 16.73
CA GLU A 166 -23.99 -15.65 17.87
C GLU A 166 -22.52 -15.21 17.72
N PRO A 167 -22.20 -13.92 17.97
CA PRO A 167 -20.83 -13.44 18.07
C PRO A 167 -20.11 -14.12 19.23
N ASN A 168 -19.03 -14.87 18.96
CA ASN A 168 -18.18 -15.42 20.00
C ASN A 168 -16.91 -14.57 20.15
N GLY A 169 -16.99 -13.53 20.98
CA GLY A 169 -15.90 -12.86 21.73
C GLY A 169 -14.65 -12.34 21.01
N PHE A 170 -14.00 -13.14 20.17
CA PHE A 170 -12.67 -12.87 19.62
C PHE A 170 -12.53 -13.54 18.25
N GLN A 171 -12.97 -12.85 17.21
CA GLN A 171 -12.58 -13.19 15.84
C GLN A 171 -11.34 -12.38 15.47
N LEU A 172 -10.26 -12.67 16.19
CA LEU A 172 -8.92 -12.24 15.81
C LEU A 172 -8.45 -13.25 14.77
N PHE A 173 -8.17 -12.80 13.55
CA PHE A 173 -7.66 -13.66 12.49
C PHE A 173 -6.19 -13.38 12.26
N TYR A 174 -5.40 -14.43 12.12
CA TYR A 174 -4.04 -14.35 11.60
C TYR A 174 -4.05 -14.63 10.10
N THR A 175 -3.06 -14.14 9.37
CA THR A 175 -2.91 -14.42 7.92
C THR A 175 -2.79 -15.91 7.61
N SER A 176 -2.34 -16.73 8.56
CA SER A 176 -2.36 -18.20 8.47
C SER A 176 -3.77 -18.78 8.43
N ASP A 177 -4.72 -18.17 9.16
CA ASP A 177 -6.06 -18.71 9.35
C ASP A 177 -6.90 -18.51 8.10
N ALA A 178 -6.69 -17.40 7.37
CA ALA A 178 -7.36 -17.11 6.11
C ALA A 178 -6.88 -18.01 4.95
N ALA A 179 -5.67 -18.57 5.02
CA ALA A 179 -5.13 -19.46 3.99
C ALA A 179 -5.60 -20.91 4.14
N ALA A 180 -6.02 -21.33 5.34
CA ALA A 180 -6.41 -22.69 5.65
C ALA A 180 -7.77 -23.09 5.05
N GLU A 181 -8.67 -22.14 4.80
CA GLU A 181 -10.03 -22.43 4.29
C GLU A 181 -10.08 -22.83 2.80
N ARG A 182 -8.95 -22.79 2.06
CA ARG A 182 -8.91 -23.20 0.64
C ARG A 182 -8.63 -24.69 0.40
N HIS A 183 -8.47 -25.51 1.44
CA HIS A 183 -8.09 -26.91 1.32
C HIS A 183 -9.15 -27.97 1.68
N GLU A 184 -10.38 -27.58 2.01
CA GLU A 184 -11.48 -28.52 2.25
C GLU A 184 -12.70 -28.21 1.38
N ALA A 185 -12.56 -28.45 0.07
CA ALA A 185 -13.70 -28.66 -0.83
C ALA A 185 -13.26 -29.58 -1.98
N TYR A 186 -13.24 -30.88 -1.69
CA TYR A 186 -13.41 -31.95 -2.69
C TYR A 186 -14.83 -32.50 -2.58
#